data_AF-X0ZES1-F1
#
_entry.id   AF-X0ZES1-F1
#
_cell.length_a   1.000
_cell.length_b   1.000
_cell.length_c   1.000
_cell.angle_alpha   90.00
_cell.angle_beta   90.00
_cell.angle_gamma   90.00
#
_symmetry.space_group_name_H-M   'P 1'
#
loop_
_entity.id
_entity.type
_entity.pdbx_description
1 polymer ?
#
loop_
_entity_poly.entity_id
_entity_poly.type
_entity_poly.pdbx_seq_one_letter_code
_entity_poly.pdbx_strand_id
1 'polypeptide(L)'
;MTAPRLEAGRNFANKLWNATRFVVRSLEPEGADMEIRRGELPVEDRWILSRLSGTVSTATRLMDNFQFGEALRQLHDFLWGEFC
;
A
#
# COMPACT_ATOMS: atom_id res chain seq x y z
N MET A 1 -7.63 -14.92 20.52
CA MET A 1 -7.79 -13.66 19.76
C MET A 1 -8.99 -12.93 20.30
N THR A 2 -8.86 -11.69 20.75
CA THR A 2 -10.02 -10.90 21.20
C THR A 2 -10.84 -10.45 19.99
N ALA A 3 -12.17 -10.37 20.14
CA ALA A 3 -13.08 -9.94 19.06
C ALA A 3 -12.63 -8.62 18.38
N PRO A 4 -12.14 -7.59 19.10
CA PRO A 4 -11.66 -6.35 18.48
C PRO A 4 -10.47 -6.54 17.53
N ARG A 5 -9.55 -7.45 17.84
CA ARG A 5 -8.36 -7.68 16.99
C ARG A 5 -8.71 -8.41 15.70
N LEU A 6 -9.69 -9.32 15.76
CA LEU A 6 -10.24 -9.97 14.57
C LEU A 6 -10.99 -8.97 13.69
N GLU A 7 -11.78 -8.10 14.31
CA GLU A 7 -12.53 -7.06 13.62
C GLU A 7 -11.60 -6.06 12.91
N ALA A 8 -10.55 -5.60 13.59
CA ALA A 8 -9.52 -4.74 12.99
C ALA A 8 -8.87 -5.40 11.77
N GLY A 9 -8.50 -6.69 11.87
CA GLY A 9 -7.94 -7.45 10.74
C GLY A 9 -8.91 -7.55 9.56
N ARG A 10 -10.20 -7.81 9.83
CA ARG A 10 -11.25 -7.84 8.79
C ARG A 10 -11.41 -6.48 8.11
N ASN A 11 -11.42 -5.40 8.88
CA ASN A 11 -11.58 -4.04 8.36
C ASN A 11 -10.38 -3.67 7.47
N PHE A 12 -9.17 -4.05 7.86
CA PHE A 12 -7.97 -3.87 7.05
C PHE A 12 -8.04 -4.64 5.71
N ALA A 13 -8.40 -5.93 5.75
CA ALA A 13 -8.56 -6.73 4.54
C ALA A 13 -9.61 -6.13 3.58
N ASN A 14 -10.74 -5.65 4.12
CA ASN A 14 -11.77 -4.98 3.33
C ASN A 14 -11.27 -3.67 2.69
N LYS A 15 -10.48 -2.87 3.41
CA LYS A 15 -9.90 -1.62 2.87
C LYS A 15 -8.94 -1.94 1.72
N LEU A 16 -8.06 -2.92 1.89
CA LEU A 16 -7.14 -3.37 0.84
C LEU A 16 -7.89 -3.86 -0.41
N TRP A 17 -8.93 -4.67 -0.21
CA TRP A 17 -9.79 -5.12 -1.31
C TRP A 17 -10.45 -3.96 -2.05
N ASN A 18 -11.03 -3.00 -1.31
CA ASN A 18 -11.71 -1.85 -1.92
C ASN A 18 -10.73 -0.95 -2.71
N ALA A 19 -9.54 -0.70 -2.16
CA ALA A 19 -8.50 0.09 -2.83
C ALA A 19 -8.03 -0.59 -4.13
N THR A 20 -7.71 -1.88 -4.07
CA THR A 20 -7.30 -2.67 -5.24
C THR A 20 -8.40 -2.70 -6.29
N ARG A 21 -9.66 -2.94 -5.88
CA ARG A 21 -10.82 -2.97 -6.77
C ARG A 21 -11.05 -1.62 -7.46
N PHE A 22 -10.83 -0.52 -6.75
CA PHE A 22 -10.93 0.82 -7.32
C PHE A 22 -9.87 1.00 -8.42
N VAL A 23 -8.59 0.76 -8.11
CA VAL A 23 -7.49 0.88 -9.08
C VAL A 23 -7.73 0.01 -10.31
N VAL A 24 -8.01 -1.29 -10.14
CA VAL A 24 -8.23 -2.21 -11.26
C VAL A 24 -9.40 -1.78 -12.15
N ARG A 25 -10.47 -1.20 -11.58
CA ARG A 25 -11.61 -0.69 -12.35
C ARG A 25 -11.32 0.64 -13.06
N SER A 26 -10.39 1.43 -12.53
CA SER A 26 -10.00 2.71 -13.09
C SER A 26 -8.95 2.59 -14.19
N LEU A 27 -8.27 1.44 -14.30
CA LEU A 27 -7.35 1.17 -15.39
C LEU A 27 -8.12 0.80 -16.65
N GLU A 28 -8.02 1.63 -17.69
CA GLU A 28 -8.50 1.27 -19.02
C GLU A 28 -7.54 0.24 -19.67
N PRO A 29 -8.03 -0.67 -20.53
CA PRO A 29 -7.21 -1.72 -21.15
C PRO A 29 -5.98 -1.20 -21.90
N GLU A 30 -6.05 0.04 -22.40
CA GLU A 30 -5.00 0.71 -23.18
C GLU A 30 -3.86 1.27 -22.30
N GLY A 31 -4.06 1.36 -20.98
CA GLY A 31 -3.08 1.90 -20.03
C GLY A 31 -2.06 0.90 -19.48
N ALA A 32 -2.22 -0.41 -19.76
CA ALA A 32 -1.41 -1.47 -19.14
C ALA A 32 0.05 -1.50 -19.63
N ASP A 33 0.31 -1.03 -20.86
CA ASP A 33 1.64 -0.98 -21.49
C ASP A 33 2.23 0.46 -21.50
N MET A 34 1.79 1.32 -20.58
CA MET A 34 2.33 2.68 -20.49
C MET A 34 3.77 2.69 -19.95
N GLU A 35 4.67 3.28 -20.72
CA GLU A 35 6.03 3.58 -20.26
C GLU A 35 5.98 4.66 -19.16
N ILE A 36 6.40 4.30 -17.93
CA ILE A 36 6.43 5.24 -16.80
C ILE A 36 7.64 6.18 -16.94
N ARG A 37 7.41 7.39 -17.46
CA ARG A 37 8.40 8.46 -17.51
C ARG A 37 8.49 9.19 -16.19
N ARG A 38 9.35 8.72 -15.29
CA ARG A 38 9.47 9.24 -13.91
C ARG A 38 9.68 10.76 -13.82
N GLY A 39 10.35 11.38 -14.79
CA GLY A 39 10.57 12.83 -14.85
C GLY A 39 9.33 13.65 -15.19
N GLU A 40 8.30 13.03 -15.77
CA GLU A 40 7.06 13.67 -16.22
C GLU A 40 5.89 13.40 -15.24
N LEU A 41 6.09 12.57 -14.22
CA LEU A 41 5.05 12.26 -13.24
C LEU A 41 4.63 13.53 -12.47
N PRO A 42 3.33 13.72 -12.19
CA PRO A 42 2.85 14.71 -11.24
C PRO A 42 3.54 14.64 -9.87
N VAL A 43 3.49 15.74 -9.11
CA VAL A 43 4.21 15.82 -7.83
C VAL A 43 3.66 14.84 -6.79
N GLU A 44 2.35 14.65 -6.79
CA GLU A 44 1.60 13.69 -6.00
C GLU A 44 2.02 12.25 -6.27
N ASP A 45 2.21 11.88 -7.55
CA ASP A 45 2.66 10.54 -7.95
C ASP A 45 4.09 10.28 -7.50
N ARG A 46 4.98 11.27 -7.66
CA ARG A 46 6.36 11.15 -7.15
C ARG A 46 6.40 11.06 -5.63
N TRP A 47 5.55 11.82 -4.95
CA TRP A 47 5.44 11.79 -3.50
C TRP A 47 4.99 10.41 -3.00
N ILE A 48 3.89 9.87 -3.52
CA ILE A 48 3.38 8.57 -3.06
C ILE A 48 4.34 7.43 -3.39
N LEU A 49 5.03 7.47 -4.54
CA LEU A 49 6.07 6.51 -4.90
C LEU A 49 7.28 6.59 -3.95
N SER A 50 7.67 7.80 -3.53
CA SER A 50 8.73 7.98 -2.54
C SER A 50 8.33 7.40 -1.18
N ARG A 51 7.09 7.61 -0.75
CA ARG A 51 6.57 7.03 0.50
C ARG A 51 6.54 5.51 0.43
N LEU A 52 6.01 4.96 -0.66
CA LEU A 52 5.98 3.52 -0.91
C LEU A 52 7.38 2.90 -0.86
N SER A 53 8.37 3.53 -1.50
CA SER A 53 9.75 3.03 -1.49
C SER A 53 10.32 2.95 -0.07
N GLY A 54 10.08 3.97 0.77
CA GLY A 54 10.48 3.97 2.18
C GLY A 54 9.76 2.89 3.01
N THR A 55 8.46 2.72 2.78
CA THR A 55 7.65 1.68 3.43
C THR A 55 8.14 0.28 3.06
N VAL A 56 8.41 0.02 1.77
CA VAL A 56 8.95 -1.27 1.30
C VAL A 56 10.29 -1.56 1.96
N SER A 57 11.24 -0.61 1.93
CA SER A 57 12.55 -0.80 2.57
C SER A 57 12.43 -1.13 4.06
N THR A 58 11.57 -0.41 4.77
CA THR A 58 11.35 -0.63 6.20
C THR A 58 10.66 -1.97 6.48
N ALA A 59 9.59 -2.29 5.75
CA ALA A 59 8.84 -3.53 5.92
C ALA A 59 9.70 -4.76 5.58
N THR A 60 10.50 -4.71 4.51
CA THR A 60 11.45 -5.77 4.15
C THR A 60 12.43 -6.01 5.30
N ARG A 61 13.09 -4.96 5.79
CA ARG A 61 14.02 -5.08 6.93
C ARG A 61 13.34 -5.69 8.18
N LEU A 62 12.10 -5.29 8.47
CA LEU A 62 11.36 -5.84 9.61
C LEU A 62 11.02 -7.32 9.41
N MET A 63 10.61 -7.70 8.20
CA MET A 63 10.34 -9.10 7.84
C MET A 63 11.60 -9.97 7.94
N ASP A 64 12.74 -9.48 7.44
CA ASP A 64 14.04 -10.19 7.52
C ASP A 64 14.48 -10.44 8.97
N ASN A 65 14.07 -9.56 9.88
CA ASN A 65 14.33 -9.69 11.33
C ASN A 65 13.18 -10.38 12.08
N PHE A 66 12.25 -11.03 11.38
CA PHE A 66 11.08 -11.72 11.94
C PHE A 66 10.15 -10.82 12.79
N GLN A 67 10.20 -9.51 12.59
CA GLN A 67 9.38 -8.50 13.30
C GLN A 67 8.05 -8.27 12.58
N PHE A 68 7.27 -9.34 12.36
CA PHE A 68 6.06 -9.30 11.51
C PHE A 68 4.97 -8.35 12.01
N GLY A 69 4.81 -8.20 13.33
CA GLY A 69 3.83 -7.27 13.90
C GLY A 69 4.13 -5.80 13.54
N GLU A 70 5.41 -5.43 13.61
CA GLU A 70 5.83 -4.08 13.21
C GLU A 70 5.77 -3.89 11.69
N ALA A 71 6.13 -4.92 10.90
CA ALA A 71 5.97 -4.87 9.46
C ALA A 71 4.51 -4.63 9.06
N LEU A 72 3.58 -5.35 9.68
CA LEU A 72 2.14 -5.17 9.47
C LEU A 72 1.69 -3.75 9.86
N ARG A 73 2.20 -3.20 10.95
CA ARG A 73 1.90 -1.82 11.36
C ARG A 73 2.35 -0.81 10.31
N GLN A 74 3.58 -0.94 9.78
CA GLN A 74 4.08 -0.07 8.71
C GLN A 74 3.21 -0.13 7.45
N LEU A 75 2.79 -1.34 7.04
CA LEU A 75 1.92 -1.53 5.88
C LEU A 75 0.53 -0.92 6.12
N HIS A 76 -0.01 -1.09 7.33
CA HIS A 76 -1.29 -0.51 7.72
C HIS A 76 -1.24 1.02 7.69
N ASP A 77 -0.22 1.62 8.30
CA ASP A 77 -0.04 3.07 8.37
C ASP A 77 0.09 3.69 6.98
N PHE A 78 0.87 3.07 6.07
CA PHE A 78 0.97 3.51 4.68
C PHE A 78 -0.37 3.41 3.94
N LEU A 79 -1.02 2.25 3.98
CA LEU A 79 -2.24 2.02 3.21
C LEU A 79 -3.37 2.97 3.64
N TRP A 80 -3.50 3.22 4.94
CA TRP A 80 -4.61 3.99 5.50
C TRP A 80 -4.31 5.49 5.63
N GLY A 81 -3.06 5.84 5.93
CA GLY A 81 -2.67 7.23 6.20
C GLY A 81 -2.19 7.98 4.96
N GLU A 82 -1.74 7.28 3.92
CA GLU A 82 -1.07 7.91 2.77
C GLU A 82 -1.70 7.52 1.43
N PHE A 83 -2.09 6.26 1.22
CA PHE A 83 -2.58 5.79 -0.08
C PHE A 83 -4.11 5.91 -0.29
N CYS A 84 -4.92 5.67 0.74
CA CYS A 84 -6.39 5.59 0.64
C CYS A 84 -7.14 6.60 1.51
#